data_AF-A0A957N9G1-F1
#
_entry.id   AF-A0A957N9G1-F1
#
_cell.length_a   1.000
_cell.length_b   1.000
_cell.length_c   1.000
_cell.angle_alpha   90.00
_cell.angle_beta   90.00
_cell.angle_gamma   90.00
#
_symmetry.space_group_name_H-M   'P 1'
#
loop_
_entity.id
_entity.type
_entity.pdbx_description
1 polymer ?
#
loop_
_entity_poly.entity_id
_entity_poly.type
_entity_poly.pdbx_seq_one_letter_code
_entity_poly.pdbx_strand_id
1 'polypeptide(L)' 'LQYDSDRLPLDSATLADKLATEYSVMLAPGAAFGYESCLRMGIGQDPDVFRNGLDAASQCFTALRQ' A
#
# COMPACT_ATOMS: atom_id res chain seq x y z
N LEU A 1 16.35 13.06 -5.58
CA LEU A 1 15.00 12.60 -5.98
C LEU A 1 14.02 13.34 -5.08
N GLN A 2 13.34 14.35 -5.62
CA GLN A 2 12.46 15.23 -4.87
C GLN A 2 11.02 14.68 -4.99
N TYR A 3 10.56 13.96 -3.97
CA TYR A 3 9.25 13.28 -3.92
C TYR A 3 8.16 14.17 -3.27
N ASP A 4 8.15 15.47 -3.54
CA ASP A 4 7.36 16.43 -2.74
C ASP A 4 5.96 16.75 -3.28
N SER A 5 5.49 16.06 -4.32
CA SER A 5 4.18 16.35 -4.94
C SER A 5 3.11 15.26 -4.75
N ASP A 6 3.48 14.05 -4.32
CA ASP A 6 2.57 12.88 -4.24
C ASP A 6 2.54 12.23 -2.84
N ARG A 7 2.78 13.00 -1.76
CA ARG A 7 2.59 12.43 -0.41
C ARG A 7 1.10 12.23 -0.15
N LEU A 8 0.71 10.96 -0.02
CA LEU A 8 -0.61 10.59 0.46
C LEU A 8 -0.82 11.16 1.88
N PRO A 9 -2.04 11.60 2.24
CA PRO A 9 -2.32 12.21 3.54
C PRO A 9 -2.44 11.17 4.67
N LEU A 10 -1.79 10.01 4.52
CA LEU A 10 -1.91 8.86 5.41
C LEU A 10 -0.51 8.39 5.83
N ASP A 11 -0.36 8.03 7.11
CA ASP A 11 0.81 7.29 7.56
C ASP A 11 0.76 5.83 7.05
N SER A 12 1.91 5.16 7.09
CA SER A 12 2.06 3.80 6.58
C SER A 12 1.18 2.77 7.29
N ALA A 13 0.87 2.97 8.58
CA ALA A 13 0.01 2.09 9.36
C ALA A 13 -1.46 2.20 8.93
N THR A 14 -1.95 3.43 8.83
CA THR A 14 -3.33 3.72 8.41
C THR A 14 -3.56 3.29 6.96
N LEU A 15 -2.57 3.51 6.08
CA LEU A 15 -2.65 3.03 4.71
C LEU A 15 -2.67 1.50 4.62
N ALA A 16 -1.84 0.81 5.41
CA ALA A 16 -1.81 -0.65 5.46
C ALA A 16 -3.15 -1.22 5.97
N ASP A 17 -3.73 -0.62 7.02
CA ASP A 17 -5.02 -1.02 7.56
C ASP A 17 -6.15 -0.81 6.54
N LYS A 18 -6.18 0.34 5.86
CA LYS A 18 -7.15 0.63 4.79
C LYS A 18 -7.07 -0.39 3.65
N LEU A 19 -5.86 -0.71 3.17
CA LEU A 19 -5.65 -1.72 2.13
C LEU A 19 -6.17 -3.09 2.57
N ALA A 20 -5.92 -3.48 3.81
CA ALA A 20 -6.34 -4.78 4.33
C ALA A 20 -7.87 -4.87 4.51
N THR A 21 -8.47 -3.85 5.09
CA THR A 21 -9.89 -3.85 5.50
C THR A 21 -10.84 -3.56 4.34
N GLU A 22 -10.48 -2.63 3.46
CA GLU A 22 -11.38 -2.16 2.38
C GLU A 22 -11.06 -2.79 1.02
N TYR A 23 -9.80 -3.16 0.77
CA TYR A 23 -9.35 -3.68 -0.53
C TYR A 23 -8.88 -5.13 -0.48
N SER A 24 -8.94 -5.80 0.68
CA SER A 24 -8.46 -7.18 0.89
C SER A 24 -6.98 -7.38 0.50
N VAL A 25 -6.16 -6.34 0.62
CA VAL A 25 -4.72 -6.35 0.31
C VAL A 25 -3.91 -6.22 1.60
N MET A 26 -3.14 -7.25 1.94
CA MET A 26 -2.28 -7.21 3.12
C MET A 26 -0.85 -6.78 2.74
N LEU A 27 -0.46 -5.58 3.16
CA LEU A 27 0.92 -5.08 3.12
C LEU A 27 1.35 -4.70 4.53
N ALA A 28 2.63 -4.92 4.86
CA ALA A 28 3.13 -4.55 6.18
C ALA A 28 3.52 -3.06 6.20
N PRO A 29 3.14 -2.29 7.24
CA PRO A 29 3.49 -0.89 7.34
C PRO A 29 5.00 -0.72 7.55
N GLY A 30 5.61 0.21 6.83
CA GLY A 30 7.04 0.48 6.94
C GLY A 30 7.45 1.00 8.32
N ALA A 31 6.53 1.63 9.07
CA ALA A 31 6.73 2.03 10.47
C ALA A 31 7.20 0.86 11.37
N ALA A 32 6.73 -0.36 11.13
CA ALA A 32 7.15 -1.55 11.88
C ALA A 32 8.64 -1.92 11.66
N PHE A 33 9.30 -1.28 10.70
CA PHE A 33 10.70 -1.48 10.34
C PHE A 33 11.53 -0.20 10.39
N GLY A 34 10.96 0.91 10.87
CA GLY A 34 11.63 2.22 10.91
C GLY A 34 11.65 3.00 9.59
N TYR A 35 10.82 2.62 8.62
CA TYR A 35 10.72 3.28 7.30
C TYR A 35 9.32 3.85 7.08
N GLU A 36 9.03 5.03 7.63
CA GLU A 36 7.75 5.69 7.41
C GLU A 36 7.50 6.03 5.93
N SER A 37 6.24 6.17 5.53
CA SER A 37 5.81 6.41 4.15
C SER A 37 6.18 5.29 3.15
N CYS A 38 6.55 4.11 3.65
CA CYS A 38 6.83 2.92 2.86
C CYS A 38 5.88 1.77 3.26
N LEU A 39 5.65 0.85 2.32
CA LEU A 39 4.97 -0.43 2.57
C LEU A 39 5.90 -1.58 2.15
N ARG A 40 5.90 -2.68 2.91
CA ARG A 40 6.65 -3.88 2.55
C ARG A 40 5.75 -4.87 1.83
N MET A 41 6.15 -5.25 0.63
CA MET A 41 5.50 -6.24 -0.21
C MET A 41 6.26 -7.57 -0.18
N GLY A 42 5.55 -8.66 0.10
CA GLY A 42 6.08 -10.00 -0.09
C GLY A 42 5.94 -10.44 -1.55
N ILE A 43 6.93 -11.17 -2.05
CA ILE A 43 6.93 -11.81 -3.37
C ILE A 43 6.94 -13.33 -3.18
N GLY A 44 6.18 -14.06 -4.00
CA GLY A 44 6.03 -15.52 -3.90
C GLY A 44 4.60 -16.03 -3.68
N GLN A 45 3.59 -15.15 -3.75
CA GLN A 45 2.19 -15.57 -3.88
C GLN A 45 1.94 -16.24 -5.23
N ASP A 46 0.81 -16.95 -5.33
CA ASP A 46 0.28 -17.38 -6.62
C ASP A 46 0.19 -16.17 -7.59
N PRO A 47 0.61 -16.30 -8.87
CA PRO A 47 0.68 -15.17 -9.80
C PRO A 47 -0.65 -14.44 -10.01
N ASP A 48 -1.77 -15.15 -10.01
CA ASP A 48 -3.09 -14.53 -10.22
C ASP A 48 -3.56 -13.81 -8.95
N VAL A 49 -3.30 -14.38 -7.77
CA VAL A 49 -3.54 -13.70 -6.49
C VAL A 49 -2.70 -12.42 -6.39
N PHE A 50 -1.42 -12.49 -6.76
CA PHE A 50 -0.52 -11.33 -6.72
C PHE A 50 -0.99 -10.22 -7.67
N ARG A 51 -1.36 -10.57 -8.90
CA ARG A 51 -1.90 -9.63 -9.90
C ARG A 51 -3.16 -8.94 -9.39
N ASN A 52 -4.13 -9.71 -8.88
CA ASN A 52 -5.37 -9.17 -8.35
C ASN A 52 -5.13 -8.23 -7.16
N GLY A 53 -4.16 -8.57 -6.29
CA GLY A 53 -3.75 -7.70 -5.18
C GLY A 53 -3.14 -6.37 -5.65
N LEU A 54 -2.35 -6.37 -6.72
CA LEU A 54 -1.81 -5.14 -7.31
C LEU A 54 -2.91 -4.27 -7.91
N ASP A 55 -3.87 -4.87 -8.61
CA ASP A 55 -5.01 -4.14 -9.19
C ASP A 55 -5.88 -3.50 -8.10
N ALA A 56 -6.18 -4.24 -7.02
CA ALA A 56 -6.92 -3.71 -5.88
C ALA A 56 -6.16 -2.59 -5.15
N ALA A 57 -4.84 -2.74 -4.94
CA ALA A 57 -4.02 -1.69 -4.36
C ALA A 57 -4.01 -0.42 -5.24
N SER A 58 -3.93 -0.59 -6.57
CA SER A 58 -4.00 0.52 -7.53
C SER A 58 -5.30 1.32 -7.42
N GLN A 59 -6.44 0.64 -7.20
CA GLN A 59 -7.74 1.30 -6.96
C GLN A 59 -7.71 2.14 -5.68
N CYS A 60 -7.14 1.64 -4.59
CA CYS A 60 -6.95 2.39 -3.35
C CYS A 60 -6.13 3.66 -3.57
N PHE A 61 -4.95 3.53 -4.21
CA PHE A 61 -4.08 4.67 -4.47
C PHE A 61 -4.72 5.72 -5.40
N THR A 62 -5.51 5.28 -6.38
CA THR A 62 -6.24 6.18 -7.27
C THR A 62 -7.31 6.96 -6.49
N ALA A 63 -8.05 6.29 -5.60
CA ALA A 63 -9.07 6.93 -4.77
C ALA A 63 -8.47 7.97 -3.79
N LEU A 64 -7.27 7.75 -3.29
CA LEU A 64 -6.58 8.67 -2.36
C LEU A 64 -5.94 9.89 -3.02
N ARG A 65 -5.86 9.93 -4.35
CA ARG A 65 -5.29 11.06 -5.13
C ARG A 65 -6.34 12.09 -5.57
N GLN A 66 -7.63 11.82 -5.31
CA GLN A 66 -8.76 12.73 -5.59
C GLN A 66 -9.02 13.63 -4.40
#